data_AF-A0A176Z3X8-F1
#
_entry.id   AF-A0A176Z3X8-F1
#
_cell.length_a   1.000
_cell.length_b   1.000
_cell.length_c   1.000
_cell.angle_alpha   90.00
_cell.angle_beta   90.00
_cell.angle_gamma   90.00
#
_symmetry.space_group_name_H-M   'P 1'
#
loop_
_entity.id
_entity.type
_entity.pdbx_description
1 polymer ?
#
loop_
_entity_poly.entity_id
_entity_poly.type
_entity_poly.pdbx_seq_one_letter_code
_entity_poly.pdbx_strand_id
1 'polypeptide(L)'
;MANLKRGTFKFNKPNTAILEEAFPMRLVLLTAEGQAATFSGMPGQVVTRDDRPFAQSVEATLTGDDFEISPSGPQARTATLAHPVEWEWKVKPISSGTKSVTIDVAANIQIGPDKHRVQLTTLHESIEIQVTAFQRLKSYVASLNGAIAAITAAITSLAAIIGLIPKARQFFADNVLSLFRPRQPKKKRA
;
A
#
# COMPACT_ATOMS: atom_id res chain seq x y z
N MET A 1 22.88 -15.94 -25.35
CA MET A 1 22.81 -14.88 -24.32
C MET A 1 21.62 -15.18 -23.43
N ALA A 2 21.75 -15.08 -22.10
CA ALA A 2 20.65 -15.42 -21.19
C ALA A 2 19.52 -14.39 -21.35
N ASN A 3 18.41 -14.78 -21.99
CA ASN A 3 17.27 -13.90 -22.20
C ASN A 3 16.50 -13.76 -20.88
N LEU A 4 16.78 -12.69 -20.13
CA LEU A 4 16.00 -12.28 -18.98
C LEU A 4 14.63 -11.81 -19.46
N LYS A 5 13.57 -12.26 -18.78
CA LYS A 5 12.20 -11.79 -19.03
C LYS A 5 11.95 -10.50 -18.23
N ARG A 6 10.87 -9.79 -18.56
CA ARG A 6 10.46 -8.56 -17.88
C ARG A 6 9.19 -8.81 -17.10
N GLY A 7 9.14 -8.34 -15.86
CA GLY A 7 8.01 -8.48 -14.97
C GLY A 7 7.87 -7.28 -14.04
N THR A 8 6.85 -7.32 -13.21
CA THR A 8 6.52 -6.25 -12.27
C THR A 8 6.64 -6.76 -10.84
N PHE A 9 7.44 -6.08 -10.03
CA PHE A 9 7.46 -6.34 -8.58
C PHE A 9 6.44 -5.46 -7.87
N LYS A 10 5.73 -6.03 -6.91
CA LYS A 10 4.83 -5.34 -5.99
C LYS A 10 5.15 -5.73 -4.56
N PHE A 11 5.20 -4.78 -3.65
CA PHE A 11 5.44 -5.05 -2.23
C PHE A 11 4.77 -4.02 -1.34
N ASN A 12 4.45 -4.40 -0.10
CA ASN A 12 3.99 -3.43 0.88
C ASN A 12 5.17 -2.68 1.51
N LYS A 13 4.99 -1.38 1.75
CA LYS A 13 5.98 -0.45 2.27
C LYS A 13 5.41 0.24 3.53
N PRO A 14 5.55 -0.38 4.71
CA PRO A 14 5.20 0.27 5.98
C PRO A 14 6.14 1.46 6.22
N ASN A 15 5.59 2.55 6.77
CA ASN A 15 6.36 3.71 7.22
C ASN A 15 6.48 3.76 8.75
N THR A 16 5.72 2.93 9.45
CA THR A 16 5.65 2.87 10.91
C THR A 16 5.52 1.41 11.36
N ALA A 17 6.04 1.12 12.54
CA ALA A 17 5.87 -0.16 13.22
C ALA A 17 5.81 0.03 14.73
N ILE A 18 5.22 -0.95 15.40
CA ILE A 18 5.15 -1.01 16.86
C ILE A 18 6.30 -1.87 17.35
N LEU A 19 7.07 -1.38 18.32
CA LEU A 19 8.14 -2.13 18.96
C LEU A 19 7.63 -3.47 19.49
N GLU A 20 8.36 -4.56 19.24
CA GLU A 20 8.03 -5.95 19.62
C GLU A 20 6.78 -6.55 18.97
N GLU A 21 6.04 -5.79 18.16
CA GLU A 21 4.87 -6.30 17.43
C GLU A 21 5.27 -6.75 16.03
N ALA A 22 4.97 -8.01 15.72
CA ALA A 22 5.28 -8.58 14.42
C ALA A 22 4.26 -8.15 13.36
N PHE A 23 4.73 -7.77 12.18
CA PHE A 23 3.89 -7.42 11.04
C PHE A 23 4.32 -8.18 9.77
N PRO A 24 3.41 -8.40 8.82
CA PRO A 24 3.73 -9.09 7.58
C PRO A 24 4.39 -8.14 6.55
N MET A 25 5.38 -8.67 5.84
CA MET A 25 5.94 -8.10 4.62
C MET A 25 5.73 -9.10 3.49
N ARG A 26 5.30 -8.61 2.33
CA ARG A 26 5.02 -9.42 1.15
C ARG A 26 5.66 -8.77 -0.07
N LEU A 27 6.30 -9.60 -0.88
CA LEU A 27 6.81 -9.27 -2.20
C LEU A 27 6.17 -10.21 -3.20
N VAL A 28 5.72 -9.67 -4.33
CA VAL A 28 5.17 -10.44 -5.44
C VAL A 28 5.84 -10.01 -6.74
N LEU A 29 6.29 -10.98 -7.53
CA LEU A 29 6.71 -10.80 -8.91
C LEU A 29 5.61 -11.29 -9.84
N LEU A 30 5.01 -10.37 -10.57
CA LEU A 30 4.11 -10.63 -11.69
C LEU A 30 4.97 -10.89 -12.94
N THR A 31 4.79 -12.06 -13.54
CA THR A 31 5.62 -12.58 -14.63
C THR A 31 4.92 -12.54 -15.99
N ALA A 32 3.61 -12.28 -16.01
CA ALA A 32 2.78 -12.19 -17.21
C ALA A 32 1.65 -11.17 -17.02
N GLU A 33 1.13 -10.64 -18.12
CA GLU A 33 -0.05 -9.77 -18.12
C GLU A 33 -1.30 -10.48 -17.59
N GLY A 34 -2.21 -9.72 -16.98
CA GLY A 34 -3.45 -10.26 -16.39
C GLY A 34 -3.27 -10.93 -15.03
N GLN A 35 -2.03 -11.18 -14.59
CA GLN A 35 -1.76 -11.60 -13.21
C GLN A 35 -2.05 -10.45 -12.24
N ALA A 36 -2.67 -10.78 -11.11
CA ALA A 36 -2.97 -9.85 -10.03
C ALA A 36 -2.44 -10.36 -8.70
N ALA A 37 -2.16 -9.42 -7.79
CA ALA A 37 -1.73 -9.72 -6.43
C ALA A 37 -2.53 -8.86 -5.45
N THR A 38 -3.00 -9.48 -4.37
CA THR A 38 -3.74 -8.81 -3.30
C THR A 38 -2.82 -8.50 -2.13
N PHE A 39 -2.99 -7.30 -1.57
CA PHE A 39 -2.26 -6.81 -0.40
C PHE A 39 -3.24 -6.37 0.71
N SER A 40 -4.47 -6.91 0.68
CA SER A 40 -5.47 -6.60 1.71
C SER A 40 -4.93 -6.96 3.10
N GLY A 41 -5.02 -6.02 4.05
CA GLY A 41 -4.51 -6.20 5.41
C GLY A 41 -2.99 -6.05 5.56
N MET A 42 -2.24 -5.78 4.48
CA MET A 42 -0.81 -5.53 4.57
C MET A 42 -0.55 -4.09 5.06
N PRO A 43 0.44 -3.88 5.95
CA PRO A 43 0.73 -2.56 6.49
C PRO A 43 1.40 -1.67 5.44
N GLY A 44 1.08 -0.38 5.48
CA GLY A 44 1.69 0.63 4.62
C GLY A 44 1.07 0.73 3.22
N GLN A 45 1.77 1.42 2.33
CA GLN A 45 1.37 1.57 0.93
C GLN A 45 1.90 0.42 0.09
N VAL A 46 1.21 0.08 -1.00
CA VAL A 46 1.76 -0.87 -1.99
C VAL A 46 2.59 -0.11 -3.00
N VAL A 47 3.82 -0.57 -3.18
CA VAL A 47 4.76 -0.01 -4.15
C VAL A 47 4.86 -0.95 -5.34
N THR A 48 4.87 -0.38 -6.55
CA THR A 48 5.05 -1.10 -7.81
C THR A 48 6.38 -0.71 -8.45
N ARG A 49 7.08 -1.71 -9.01
CA ARG A 49 8.28 -1.56 -9.83
C ARG A 49 8.09 -2.36 -11.10
N ASP A 50 7.68 -1.67 -12.15
CA ASP A 50 7.46 -2.26 -13.45
C ASP A 50 8.76 -2.48 -14.21
N ASP A 51 8.67 -3.31 -15.24
CA ASP A 51 9.71 -3.53 -16.23
C ASP A 51 11.06 -3.86 -15.56
N ARG A 52 11.07 -4.84 -14.66
CA ARG A 52 12.28 -5.36 -14.02
C ARG A 52 12.68 -6.69 -14.63
N PRO A 53 13.99 -6.93 -14.84
CA PRO A 53 14.44 -8.19 -15.39
C PRO A 53 14.22 -9.32 -14.37
N PHE A 54 13.92 -10.53 -14.83
CA PHE A 54 13.90 -11.72 -13.99
C PHE A 54 14.33 -12.96 -14.78
N ALA A 55 14.78 -13.99 -14.07
CA ALA A 55 15.09 -15.30 -14.63
C ALA A 55 14.10 -16.36 -14.11
N GLN A 56 14.14 -17.57 -14.69
CA GLN A 56 13.32 -18.67 -14.17
C GLN A 56 13.70 -19.02 -12.72
N SER A 57 14.98 -18.96 -12.35
CA SER A 57 15.40 -19.09 -10.96
C SER A 57 15.58 -17.71 -10.36
N VAL A 58 14.79 -17.40 -9.33
CA VAL A 58 14.85 -16.13 -8.60
C VAL A 58 14.97 -16.40 -7.11
N GLU A 59 15.58 -15.48 -6.41
CA GLU A 59 15.77 -15.55 -4.97
C GLU A 59 15.51 -14.17 -4.37
N ALA A 60 14.76 -14.13 -3.26
CA ALA A 60 14.52 -12.90 -2.53
C ALA A 60 15.01 -13.03 -1.09
N THR A 61 15.59 -11.95 -0.58
CA THR A 61 16.05 -11.83 0.80
C THR A 61 15.47 -10.55 1.39
N LEU A 62 15.04 -10.63 2.65
CA LEU A 62 14.70 -9.47 3.45
C LEU A 62 15.71 -9.38 4.60
N THR A 63 16.37 -8.23 4.72
CA THR A 63 17.40 -7.98 5.75
C THR A 63 17.07 -6.71 6.54
N GLY A 64 17.58 -6.63 7.77
CA GLY A 64 17.46 -5.46 8.63
C GLY A 64 17.98 -5.78 10.03
N ASP A 65 19.01 -5.05 10.47
CA ASP A 65 19.75 -5.38 11.70
C ASP A 65 18.90 -5.23 12.99
N ASP A 66 17.91 -4.34 12.95
CA ASP A 66 17.02 -4.04 14.08
C ASP A 66 15.68 -4.78 14.01
N PHE A 67 15.63 -5.88 13.24
CA PHE A 67 14.43 -6.68 13.07
C PHE A 67 14.73 -8.18 13.18
N GLU A 68 13.86 -8.89 13.90
CA GLU A 68 13.74 -10.34 13.74
C GLU A 68 12.89 -10.62 12.50
N ILE A 69 13.46 -11.34 11.52
CA ILE A 69 12.84 -11.63 10.23
C ILE A 69 12.68 -13.14 10.07
N SER A 70 11.46 -13.59 9.77
CA SER A 70 11.13 -14.99 9.55
C SER A 70 10.36 -15.22 8.25
N PRO A 71 10.79 -16.14 7.37
CA PRO A 71 12.04 -16.90 7.48
C PRO A 71 13.25 -16.00 7.21
N SER A 72 14.38 -16.32 7.83
CA SER A 72 15.63 -15.59 7.63
C SER A 72 16.38 -16.07 6.38
N GLY A 73 17.22 -15.21 5.84
CA GLY A 73 18.10 -15.54 4.72
C GLY A 73 17.40 -15.65 3.36
N PRO A 74 18.13 -16.11 2.33
CA PRO A 74 17.63 -16.11 0.96
C PRO A 74 16.56 -17.17 0.70
N GLN A 75 15.49 -16.77 0.00
CA GLN A 75 14.38 -17.62 -0.37
C GLN A 75 14.30 -17.81 -1.89
N ALA A 76 14.80 -18.95 -2.37
CA ALA A 76 14.73 -19.31 -3.77
C ALA A 76 13.31 -19.73 -4.20
N ARG A 77 12.92 -19.33 -5.42
CA ARG A 77 11.66 -19.68 -6.09
C ARG A 77 11.89 -19.87 -7.58
N THR A 78 10.95 -20.58 -8.22
CA THR A 78 10.93 -20.73 -9.67
C THR A 78 9.85 -19.84 -10.26
N ALA A 79 10.25 -18.87 -11.08
CA ALA A 79 9.34 -18.03 -11.83
C ALA A 79 8.76 -18.78 -13.02
N THR A 80 7.43 -18.78 -13.11
CA THR A 80 6.67 -19.33 -14.23
C THR A 80 5.77 -18.25 -14.79
N LEU A 81 5.31 -18.38 -16.04
CA LEU A 81 4.33 -17.45 -16.61
C LEU A 81 2.89 -17.74 -16.13
N ALA A 82 2.66 -18.89 -15.49
CA ALA A 82 1.32 -19.33 -15.10
C ALA A 82 0.84 -18.62 -13.83
N HIS A 83 1.73 -18.40 -12.86
CA HIS A 83 1.38 -17.83 -11.56
C HIS A 83 2.40 -16.77 -11.12
N PRO A 84 1.97 -15.75 -10.35
CA PRO A 84 2.88 -14.87 -9.65
C PRO A 84 3.84 -15.63 -8.75
N VAL A 85 5.03 -15.08 -8.56
CA VAL A 85 5.98 -15.58 -7.56
C VAL A 85 5.83 -14.74 -6.30
N GLU A 86 5.70 -15.39 -5.14
CA GLU A 86 5.40 -14.71 -3.90
C GLU A 86 6.42 -15.07 -2.81
N TRP A 87 6.77 -14.05 -2.04
CA TRP A 87 7.53 -14.17 -0.82
C TRP A 87 6.81 -13.44 0.29
N GLU A 88 6.76 -14.06 1.45
CA GLU A 88 6.20 -13.48 2.66
C GLU A 88 7.19 -13.65 3.80
N TRP A 89 7.26 -12.62 4.62
CA TRP A 89 8.06 -12.57 5.83
C TRP A 89 7.22 -12.02 6.97
N LYS A 90 7.50 -12.51 8.17
CA LYS A 90 7.10 -11.91 9.42
C LYS A 90 8.27 -11.10 9.96
N VAL A 91 8.03 -9.82 10.24
CA VAL A 91 9.04 -8.86 10.67
C VAL A 91 8.66 -8.33 12.04
N LYS A 92 9.55 -8.44 13.03
CA LYS A 92 9.35 -7.94 14.39
C LYS A 92 10.47 -6.96 14.75
N PRO A 93 10.18 -5.68 14.99
CA PRO A 93 11.20 -4.72 15.43
C PRO A 93 11.70 -5.06 16.83
N ILE A 94 13.02 -5.05 17.03
CA ILE A 94 13.65 -5.31 18.33
C ILE A 94 14.19 -4.04 19.00
N SER A 95 14.24 -2.92 18.28
CA SER A 95 14.64 -1.62 18.85
C SER A 95 13.85 -0.47 18.23
N SER A 96 13.76 0.66 18.95
CA SER A 96 12.98 1.84 18.53
C SER A 96 13.79 2.83 17.70
N GLY A 97 13.12 3.76 17.03
CA GLY A 97 13.74 4.79 16.19
C GLY A 97 13.48 4.59 14.70
N THR A 98 14.18 5.35 13.87
CA THR A 98 14.14 5.19 12.40
C THR A 98 15.04 4.02 12.03
N LYS A 99 14.43 2.94 11.54
CA LYS A 99 15.10 1.69 11.16
C LYS A 99 14.86 1.39 9.70
N SER A 100 15.71 0.58 9.08
CA SER A 100 15.54 0.19 7.69
C SER A 100 15.45 -1.32 7.54
N VAL A 101 14.62 -1.75 6.59
CA VAL A 101 14.67 -3.10 6.04
C VAL A 101 14.98 -3.01 4.56
N THR A 102 15.74 -3.96 4.03
CA THR A 102 16.13 -4.02 2.62
C THR A 102 15.55 -5.26 1.98
N ILE A 103 14.87 -5.08 0.85
CA ILE A 103 14.42 -6.15 -0.04
C ILE A 103 15.43 -6.27 -1.17
N ASP A 104 16.08 -7.44 -1.25
CA ASP A 104 16.95 -7.81 -2.35
C ASP A 104 16.33 -8.96 -3.13
N VAL A 105 16.24 -8.82 -4.45
CA VAL A 105 15.87 -9.91 -5.34
C VAL A 105 16.98 -10.10 -6.34
N ALA A 106 17.37 -11.35 -6.53
CA ALA A 106 18.35 -11.71 -7.53
C ALA A 106 17.83 -12.82 -8.46
N ALA A 107 18.21 -12.70 -9.73
CA ALA A 107 18.04 -13.72 -10.74
C ALA A 107 19.30 -14.60 -10.81
N ASN A 108 19.11 -15.90 -10.70
CA ASN A 108 20.16 -16.89 -10.87
C ASN A 108 20.17 -17.35 -12.33
N ILE A 109 21.22 -16.97 -13.06
CA ILE A 109 21.40 -17.28 -14.49
C ILE A 109 22.65 -18.12 -14.72
N GLN A 110 22.65 -18.88 -15.81
CA GLN A 110 23.84 -19.59 -16.28
C GLN A 110 24.38 -18.86 -17.52
N ILE A 111 25.65 -18.49 -17.49
CA ILE A 111 26.32 -17.77 -18.58
C ILE A 111 27.48 -18.62 -19.13
N GLY A 112 27.66 -18.58 -20.45
CA GLY A 112 28.78 -19.21 -21.16
C GLY A 112 28.58 -20.69 -21.52
N PRO A 113 29.50 -21.26 -22.32
CA PRO A 113 29.47 -22.67 -22.70
C PRO A 113 29.56 -23.61 -21.49
N ASP A 114 30.25 -23.18 -20.43
CA ASP A 114 30.47 -23.95 -19.20
C ASP A 114 29.38 -23.75 -18.13
N LYS A 115 28.31 -23.01 -18.46
CA LYS A 115 27.13 -22.79 -17.59
C LYS A 115 27.47 -22.28 -16.19
N HIS A 116 28.42 -21.35 -16.07
CA HIS A 116 28.74 -20.72 -14.79
C HIS A 116 27.51 -20.01 -14.22
N ARG A 117 27.18 -20.30 -12.96
CA ARG A 117 26.08 -19.65 -12.24
C ARG A 117 26.50 -18.24 -11.83
N VAL A 118 25.71 -17.26 -12.25
CA VAL A 118 25.88 -15.85 -11.91
C VAL A 118 24.58 -15.35 -11.29
N GLN A 119 24.70 -14.58 -10.23
CA GLN A 119 23.58 -13.94 -9.54
C GLN A 119 23.52 -12.47 -9.99
N LEU A 120 22.38 -12.05 -10.53
CA LEU A 120 22.14 -10.68 -10.98
C LEU A 120 21.06 -10.04 -10.11
N THR A 121 21.37 -8.94 -9.43
CA THR A 121 20.37 -8.18 -8.65
C THR A 121 19.32 -7.57 -9.58
N THR A 122 18.06 -7.91 -9.38
CA THR A 122 16.92 -7.48 -10.18
C THR A 122 16.03 -6.47 -9.46
N LEU A 123 16.06 -6.47 -8.13
CA LEU A 123 15.40 -5.49 -7.27
C LEU A 123 16.29 -5.25 -6.05
N HIS A 124 16.43 -3.98 -5.67
CA HIS A 124 17.07 -3.56 -4.43
C HIS A 124 16.26 -2.38 -3.90
N GLU A 125 15.58 -2.55 -2.78
CA GLU A 125 14.72 -1.52 -2.19
C GLU A 125 14.96 -1.42 -0.69
N SER A 126 15.37 -0.22 -0.25
CA SER A 126 15.46 0.13 1.17
C SER A 126 14.18 0.81 1.63
N ILE A 127 13.63 0.35 2.75
CA ILE A 127 12.39 0.83 3.35
C ILE A 127 12.70 1.32 4.74
N GLU A 128 12.58 2.63 4.94
CA GLU A 128 12.65 3.27 6.25
C GLU A 128 11.32 3.12 7.00
N ILE A 129 11.41 2.67 8.24
CA ILE A 129 10.30 2.38 9.14
C ILE A 129 10.54 3.11 10.45
N GLN A 130 9.60 3.94 10.85
CA GLN A 130 9.61 4.58 12.16
C GLN A 130 9.05 3.61 13.21
N VAL A 131 9.94 3.04 14.03
CA VAL A 131 9.55 2.13 15.13
C VAL A 131 9.26 2.95 16.38
N THR A 132 8.04 2.80 16.92
CA THR A 132 7.59 3.51 18.11
C THR A 132 6.96 2.57 19.13
N ALA A 133 6.98 2.95 20.40
CA ALA A 133 6.22 2.25 21.43
C ALA A 133 4.70 2.41 21.18
N PHE A 134 3.91 1.40 21.56
CA PHE A 134 2.46 1.34 21.30
C PHE A 134 1.68 2.62 21.68
N GLN A 135 2.02 3.22 22.83
CA GLN A 135 1.40 4.47 23.30
C GLN A 135 1.69 5.66 22.39
N ARG A 136 2.87 5.72 21.77
CA ARG A 136 3.28 6.82 20.87
C ARG A 136 2.70 6.66 19.46
N LEU A 137 2.42 5.44 19.01
CA LEU A 137 1.82 5.23 17.69
C LEU A 137 0.38 5.76 17.62
N LYS A 138 -0.43 5.57 18.68
CA LYS A 138 -1.79 6.12 18.75
C LYS A 138 -1.79 7.64 18.55
N SER A 139 -0.85 8.35 19.16
CA SER A 139 -0.68 9.80 18.94
C SER A 139 -0.18 10.14 17.53
N TYR A 140 0.73 9.35 16.95
CA TYR A 140 1.28 9.60 15.61
C TYR A 140 0.21 9.42 14.52
N VAL A 141 -0.54 8.32 14.55
CA VAL A 141 -1.65 8.05 13.62
C VAL A 141 -2.78 9.07 13.80
N ALA A 142 -3.11 9.45 15.04
CA ALA A 142 -4.09 10.50 15.29
C ALA A 142 -3.65 11.85 14.69
N SER A 143 -2.36 12.17 14.73
CA SER A 143 -1.83 13.41 14.15
C SER A 143 -1.92 13.45 12.62
N LEU A 144 -1.71 12.32 11.95
CA LEU A 144 -1.88 12.19 10.50
C LEU A 144 -3.36 12.28 10.07
N ASN A 145 -4.27 11.68 10.85
CA ASN A 145 -5.71 11.75 10.59
C ASN A 145 -6.32 13.11 10.96
N GLY A 146 -5.68 13.88 11.84
CA GLY A 146 -6.13 15.22 12.26
C GLY A 146 -6.14 16.26 11.14
N ALA A 147 -5.38 16.07 10.06
CA ALA A 147 -5.38 16.94 8.89
C ALA A 147 -6.68 16.85 8.07
N ILE A 148 -7.43 15.74 8.17
CA ILE A 148 -8.71 15.57 7.44
C ILE A 148 -9.87 16.26 8.19
N ALA A 149 -9.80 16.36 9.52
CA ALA A 149 -10.84 17.00 10.33
C ALA A 149 -10.98 18.52 10.04
N ALA A 150 -9.91 19.17 9.58
CA ALA A 150 -9.92 20.58 9.22
C ALA A 150 -10.77 20.90 7.97
N ILE A 151 -10.97 19.93 7.05
CA ILE A 151 -11.78 20.13 5.84
C ILE A 151 -13.28 20.03 6.16
N THR A 152 -13.69 19.17 7.10
CA THR A 152 -15.08 19.10 7.58
C THR A 152 -15.52 20.35 8.35
N ALA A 153 -14.62 21.00 9.10
CA ALA A 153 -14.93 22.23 9.82
C ALA A 153 -15.17 23.43 8.86
N ALA A 154 -14.55 23.42 7.68
CA ALA A 154 -14.72 24.46 6.67
C ALA A 154 -16.07 24.40 5.91
N ILE A 155 -16.74 23.25 5.89
CA ILE A 155 -18.07 23.11 5.25
C ILE A 155 -19.19 23.53 6.22
N THR A 156 -19.06 23.27 7.52
CA THR A 156 -20.07 23.67 8.53
C THR A 156 -20.14 25.18 8.79
N SER A 157 -19.08 25.94 8.53
CA SER A 157 -19.12 27.40 8.68
C SER A 157 -19.96 28.09 7.60
N LEU A 158 -20.15 27.48 6.42
CA LEU A 158 -20.97 28.07 5.36
C LEU A 158 -22.49 27.89 5.59
N ALA A 159 -22.90 26.85 6.32
CA ALA A 159 -24.32 26.61 6.65
C ALA A 159 -24.82 27.50 7.80
N ALA A 160 -23.94 27.87 8.75
CA ALA A 160 -24.31 28.71 9.89
C ALA A 160 -24.61 30.17 9.50
N ILE A 161 -23.99 30.68 8.44
CA ILE A 161 -24.20 32.07 7.98
C ILE A 161 -25.57 32.25 7.31
N ILE A 162 -26.12 31.21 6.66
CA ILE A 162 -27.42 31.28 5.98
C ILE A 162 -28.59 31.28 6.98
N GLY A 163 -28.42 30.64 8.14
CA GLY A 163 -29.47 30.56 9.18
C GLY A 163 -29.73 31.86 9.94
N LEU A 164 -28.79 32.81 9.93
CA LEU A 164 -28.87 34.04 10.74
C LEU A 164 -29.42 35.26 9.98
N ILE A 165 -29.59 35.18 8.66
CA ILE A 165 -30.07 36.29 7.82
C ILE A 165 -31.52 36.01 7.38
N PRO A 166 -32.52 36.78 7.86
CA PRO A 166 -33.95 36.52 7.57
C PRO A 166 -34.27 36.46 6.07
N LYS A 167 -33.62 37.31 5.27
CA LYS A 167 -33.80 37.38 3.81
C LYS A 167 -33.27 36.15 3.08
N ALA A 168 -32.18 35.54 3.56
CA ALA A 168 -31.62 34.32 2.96
C ALA A 168 -32.51 33.10 3.24
N ARG A 169 -33.14 33.06 4.42
CA ARG A 169 -34.07 32.01 4.83
C ARG A 169 -35.34 31.97 3.97
N GLN A 170 -35.89 33.14 3.63
CA GLN A 170 -37.04 33.25 2.72
C GLN A 170 -36.66 32.83 1.30
N PHE A 171 -35.53 33.29 0.77
CA PHE A 171 -35.08 32.91 -0.58
C PHE A 171 -34.92 31.39 -0.76
N PHE A 172 -34.38 30.70 0.25
CA PHE A 172 -34.19 29.24 0.19
C PHE A 172 -35.52 28.47 0.30
N ALA A 173 -36.43 28.93 1.16
CA ALA A 173 -37.77 28.35 1.27
C ALA A 173 -38.57 28.49 -0.04
N ASP A 174 -38.50 29.66 -0.67
CA ASP A 174 -39.29 29.96 -1.87
C ASP A 174 -38.73 29.30 -3.13
N ASN A 175 -37.39 29.20 -3.27
CA ASN A 175 -36.77 28.73 -4.52
C ASN A 175 -36.28 27.28 -4.48
N VAL A 176 -35.91 26.75 -3.32
CA VAL A 176 -35.26 25.42 -3.23
C VAL A 176 -36.24 24.36 -2.72
N LEU A 177 -36.98 24.64 -1.64
CA LEU A 177 -37.95 23.69 -1.08
C LEU A 177 -39.19 23.51 -1.99
N SER A 178 -39.55 24.51 -2.78
CA SER A 178 -40.67 24.45 -3.72
C SER A 178 -40.45 23.45 -4.87
N LEU A 179 -39.18 23.15 -5.21
CA LEU A 179 -38.81 22.15 -6.22
C LEU A 179 -39.09 20.71 -5.77
N PHE A 180 -39.26 20.48 -4.47
CA PHE A 180 -39.49 19.15 -3.89
C PHE A 180 -40.95 18.89 -3.49
N ARG A 181 -41.89 19.75 -3.90
CA ARG A 181 -43.33 19.50 -3.68
C ARG A 181 -43.87 18.46 -4.67
N PRO A 182 -44.43 17.33 -4.21
CA PRO A 182 -45.07 16.37 -5.10
C PRO A 182 -46.36 16.94 -5.72
N ARG A 183 -46.51 16.79 -7.05
CA ARG A 183 -47.72 17.20 -7.81
C ARG A 183 -48.94 16.36 -7.38
N GLN A 184 -49.98 17.03 -6.88
CA GLN A 184 -51.27 16.42 -6.56
C GLN A 184 -52.05 16.03 -7.84
N PRO A 185 -52.64 14.82 -7.93
CA PRO A 185 -53.40 14.40 -9.11
C PRO A 185 -54.82 15.00 -9.12
N LYS A 186 -55.26 15.49 -10.31
CA LYS A 186 -56.60 16.03 -10.55
C LYS A 186 -57.68 14.93 -10.40
N LYS A 187 -58.65 15.13 -9.50
CA LYS A 187 -59.86 14.30 -9.43
C LYS A 187 -60.76 14.55 -10.65
N LYS A 188 -61.17 13.48 -11.33
CA LYS A 188 -62.19 13.49 -12.39
C LYS A 188 -63.57 13.77 -11.78
N ARG A 189 -64.34 14.66 -12.42
CA ARG A 189 -65.77 14.89 -12.13
C ARG A 189 -66.59 13.70 -12.64
N ALA A 190 -67.54 13.24 -11.83
CA ALA A 190 -68.73 12.52 -12.28
C ALA A 190 -69.91 13.50 -12.23
#